data_AF-A0A8S3IHP7-F1
#
_entry.id   AF-A0A8S3IHP7-F1
#
_cell.length_a   1.000
_cell.length_b   1.000
_cell.length_c   1.000
_cell.angle_alpha   90.00
_cell.angle_beta   90.00
_cell.angle_gamma   90.00
#
_symmetry.space_group_name_H-M   'P 1'
#
loop_
_entity.id
_entity.type
_entity.pdbx_description
1 polymer ?
#
loop_
_entity_poly.entity_id
_entity_poly.type
_entity_poly.pdbx_seq_one_letter_code
_entity_poly.pdbx_strand_id
1 'polypeptide(L)'
;DEEEKLRTRIQQYKLPKGYSYRIIIRHLASLRLDLICSAGTGIGRSAIEDEFYGSKLRVNGEKSAKKAQQVKEGDIIDLVVSRTDGAKYISKRIMVFKIFDEKSLKNKVKICLIAWRQGIEVDGSQWS
;
A
#
# COMPACT_ATOMS: atom_id res chain seq x y z
N ASP A 1 -3.55 23.29 8.89
CA ASP A 1 -3.46 21.93 9.43
C ASP A 1 -2.51 21.08 8.56
N GLU A 2 -1.66 20.23 9.13
CA GLU A 2 -0.73 19.34 8.40
C GLU A 2 -1.50 18.31 7.56
N GLU A 3 -2.63 17.82 8.07
CA GLU A 3 -3.49 16.88 7.35
C GLU A 3 -4.09 17.52 6.09
N GLU A 4 -4.50 18.78 6.18
CA GLU A 4 -5.04 19.53 5.04
C GLU A 4 -3.97 19.77 3.96
N LYS A 5 -2.73 20.08 4.35
CA LYS A 5 -1.58 20.19 3.41
C LYS A 5 -1.34 18.86 2.68
N LEU A 6 -1.43 17.73 3.38
CA LEU A 6 -1.31 16.40 2.75
C LEU A 6 -2.44 16.17 1.75
N ARG A 7 -3.68 16.49 2.11
CA ARG A 7 -4.85 16.35 1.20
C ARG A 7 -4.65 17.14 -0.07
N THR A 8 -4.22 18.41 0.03
CA THR A 8 -3.90 19.24 -1.15
C THR A 8 -2.79 18.63 -2.00
N ARG A 9 -1.71 18.14 -1.37
CA ARG A 9 -0.59 17.51 -2.09
C ARG A 9 -1.00 16.20 -2.77
N ILE A 10 -1.89 15.42 -2.18
CA ILE A 10 -2.43 14.19 -2.77
C ILE A 10 -3.28 14.49 -4.00
N GLN A 11 -4.06 15.57 -3.98
CA GLN A 11 -4.86 15.99 -5.15
C GLN A 11 -4.00 16.39 -6.35
N GLN A 12 -2.76 16.84 -6.12
CA GLN A 12 -1.80 17.16 -7.18
C GLN A 12 -1.11 15.91 -7.75
N TYR A 13 -1.24 14.75 -7.08
CA TYR A 13 -0.63 13.51 -7.52
C TYR A 13 -1.43 12.87 -8.66
N LYS A 14 -0.76 12.34 -9.68
CA LYS A 14 -1.39 11.61 -10.80
C LYS A 14 -1.87 10.23 -10.34
N LEU A 15 -2.91 10.19 -9.51
CA LEU A 15 -3.56 8.95 -9.10
C LEU A 15 -4.38 8.36 -10.27
N PRO A 16 -4.56 7.03 -10.34
CA PRO A 16 -5.39 6.39 -11.35
C PRO A 16 -6.80 7.02 -11.37
N LYS A 17 -7.18 7.57 -12.52
CA LYS A 17 -8.51 8.16 -12.74
C LYS A 17 -9.57 7.06 -12.67
N GLY A 18 -10.78 7.42 -12.26
CA GLY A 18 -11.92 6.49 -12.20
C GLY A 18 -12.00 5.63 -10.94
N TYR A 19 -10.94 5.60 -10.10
CA TYR A 19 -10.97 4.87 -8.84
C TYR A 19 -10.99 5.83 -7.65
N SER A 20 -11.89 5.57 -6.70
CA SER A 20 -11.90 6.29 -5.43
C SER A 20 -10.87 5.72 -4.45
N TYR A 21 -10.27 6.61 -3.68
CA TYR A 21 -9.30 6.26 -2.65
C TYR A 21 -9.69 6.85 -1.29
N ARG A 22 -9.02 6.38 -0.24
CA ARG A 22 -9.07 6.92 1.10
C ARG A 22 -7.65 7.20 1.59
N ILE A 23 -7.52 8.26 2.38
CA ILE A 23 -6.28 8.61 3.07
C ILE A 23 -6.32 7.97 4.44
N ILE A 24 -5.27 7.24 4.80
CA ILE A 24 -5.16 6.54 6.08
C ILE A 24 -3.93 7.05 6.81
N ILE A 25 -4.13 7.65 7.97
CA ILE A 25 -3.06 8.06 8.88
C ILE A 25 -3.00 7.07 10.06
N ARG A 26 -1.81 6.49 10.29
CA ARG A 26 -1.57 5.51 11.36
C ARG A 26 -0.22 5.72 12.01
N HIS A 27 -0.10 5.23 13.24
CA HIS A 27 1.19 5.10 13.95
C HIS A 27 1.56 3.63 14.02
N LEU A 28 2.61 3.23 13.31
CA LEU A 28 3.04 1.84 13.18
C LEU A 28 4.38 1.60 13.88
N ALA A 29 4.58 0.40 14.40
CA ALA A 29 5.81 0.03 15.09
C ALA A 29 7.01 -0.11 14.14
N SER A 30 6.77 -0.30 12.84
CA SER A 30 7.80 -0.42 11.81
C SER A 30 7.22 -0.17 10.41
N LEU A 31 8.08 -0.05 9.42
CA LEU A 31 7.74 0.09 8.00
C LEU A 31 7.72 -1.27 7.28
N ARG A 32 7.39 -2.35 7.98
CA ARG A 32 7.35 -3.69 7.39
C ARG A 32 6.18 -3.82 6.43
N LEU A 33 6.42 -4.43 5.27
CA LEU A 33 5.42 -4.66 4.24
C LEU A 33 4.13 -5.31 4.78
N ASP A 34 4.22 -6.38 5.58
CA ASP A 34 3.04 -7.06 6.13
C ASP A 34 2.20 -6.14 7.03
N LEU A 35 2.85 -5.31 7.84
CA LEU A 35 2.20 -4.37 8.74
C LEU A 35 1.53 -3.23 7.96
N ILE A 36 2.21 -2.72 6.93
CA ILE A 36 1.71 -1.66 6.06
C ILE A 36 0.52 -2.15 5.24
N CYS A 37 0.63 -3.37 4.69
CA CYS A 37 -0.44 -3.98 3.92
C CYS A 37 -1.70 -4.20 4.79
N SER A 38 -1.53 -4.70 6.01
CA SER A 38 -2.63 -4.83 6.97
C SER A 38 -3.27 -3.47 7.30
N ALA A 39 -2.46 -2.44 7.58
CA ALA A 39 -2.95 -1.11 7.90
C ALA A 39 -3.71 -0.43 6.74
N GLY A 40 -3.26 -0.62 5.49
CA GLY A 40 -3.87 -0.01 4.31
C GLY A 40 -5.13 -0.74 3.83
N THR A 41 -5.09 -2.09 3.81
CA THR A 41 -6.23 -2.91 3.36
C THR A 41 -7.30 -3.08 4.43
N GLY A 42 -6.92 -3.06 5.72
CA GLY A 42 -7.79 -3.45 6.84
C GLY A 42 -7.89 -4.96 7.04
N ILE A 43 -7.12 -5.75 6.29
CA ILE A 43 -7.07 -7.22 6.44
C ILE A 43 -6.17 -7.55 7.65
N GLY A 44 -6.58 -8.54 8.44
CA GLY A 44 -5.81 -9.00 9.60
C GLY A 44 -4.42 -9.53 9.19
N ARG A 45 -3.43 -9.39 10.08
CA ARG A 45 -2.04 -9.78 9.79
C ARG A 45 -1.88 -11.27 9.42
N SER A 46 -2.66 -12.16 10.03
CA SER A 46 -2.64 -13.60 9.71
C SER A 46 -3.06 -13.84 8.26
N ALA A 47 -4.14 -13.21 7.80
CA ALA A 47 -4.57 -13.34 6.42
C ALA A 47 -3.55 -12.74 5.45
N ILE A 48 -2.94 -11.57 5.77
CA ILE A 48 -1.85 -11.03 4.95
C ILE A 48 -0.67 -12.00 4.81
N GLU A 49 -0.39 -12.77 5.86
CA GLU A 49 0.64 -13.80 5.82
C GLU A 49 0.28 -14.96 4.89
N ASP A 50 -0.96 -15.44 4.92
CA ASP A 50 -1.45 -16.46 3.99
C ASP A 50 -1.35 -15.97 2.53
N GLU A 51 -1.72 -14.70 2.27
CA GLU A 51 -1.63 -14.11 0.94
C GLU A 51 -0.17 -13.91 0.48
N PHE A 52 0.76 -13.67 1.40
CA PHE A 52 2.19 -13.61 1.09
C PHE A 52 2.71 -14.98 0.64
N TYR A 53 2.41 -16.06 1.37
CA TYR A 53 2.80 -17.42 0.96
C TYR A 53 2.10 -17.85 -0.34
N GLY A 54 0.90 -17.33 -0.61
CA GLY A 54 0.20 -17.46 -1.89
C GLY A 54 0.82 -16.65 -3.05
N SER A 55 1.96 -15.98 -2.86
CA SER A 55 2.62 -15.14 -3.88
C SER A 55 1.74 -14.02 -4.45
N LYS A 56 0.79 -13.51 -3.66
CA LYS A 56 -0.15 -12.45 -4.08
C LYS A 56 0.30 -11.05 -3.68
N LEU A 57 1.36 -10.93 -2.90
CA LEU A 57 1.86 -9.64 -2.44
C LEU A 57 2.96 -9.11 -3.36
N ARG A 58 2.75 -7.91 -3.90
CA ARG A 58 3.69 -7.23 -4.80
C ARG A 58 4.08 -5.87 -4.26
N VAL A 59 5.32 -5.46 -4.53
CA VAL A 59 5.84 -4.12 -4.27
C VAL A 59 6.41 -3.61 -5.58
N ASN A 60 5.91 -2.46 -6.04
CA ASN A 60 6.29 -1.84 -7.32
C ASN A 60 6.19 -2.83 -8.49
N GLY A 61 5.09 -3.58 -8.54
CA GLY A 61 4.82 -4.61 -9.57
C GLY A 61 5.50 -5.96 -9.36
N GLU A 62 6.61 -6.00 -8.62
CA GLU A 62 7.39 -7.22 -8.40
C GLU A 62 6.86 -8.05 -7.23
N LYS A 63 7.00 -9.39 -7.32
CA LYS A 63 6.65 -10.27 -6.19
C LYS A 63 7.58 -9.99 -5.01
N SER A 64 7.00 -9.77 -3.85
CA SER A 64 7.78 -9.58 -2.63
C SER A 64 8.54 -10.86 -2.27
N ALA A 65 9.87 -10.79 -2.19
CA ALA A 65 10.70 -11.91 -1.77
C ALA A 65 10.70 -12.15 -0.25
N LYS A 66 10.41 -11.10 0.55
CA LYS A 66 10.47 -11.15 2.02
C LYS A 66 9.25 -10.48 2.62
N LYS A 67 8.50 -11.20 3.46
CA LYS A 67 7.36 -10.66 4.23
C LYS A 67 7.74 -9.44 5.07
N ALA A 68 8.95 -9.49 5.63
CA ALA A 68 9.52 -8.48 6.52
C ALA A 68 10.26 -7.33 5.81
N GLN A 69 10.19 -7.23 4.47
CA GLN A 69 10.88 -6.15 3.78
C GLN A 69 10.38 -4.78 4.25
N GLN A 70 11.30 -3.82 4.37
CA GLN A 70 10.93 -2.45 4.66
C GLN A 70 10.45 -1.76 3.39
N VAL A 71 9.34 -1.03 3.50
CA VAL A 71 8.85 -0.15 2.43
C VAL A 71 9.27 1.29 2.67
N LYS A 72 9.30 2.08 1.60
CA LYS A 72 9.74 3.47 1.57
C LYS A 72 8.61 4.37 1.07
N GLU A 73 8.80 5.68 1.26
CA GLU A 73 7.93 6.67 0.60
C GLU A 73 7.93 6.46 -0.91
N GLY A 74 6.74 6.51 -1.52
CA GLY A 74 6.53 6.29 -2.95
C GLY A 74 6.22 4.84 -3.33
N ASP A 75 6.51 3.85 -2.47
CA ASP A 75 6.25 2.45 -2.82
C ASP A 75 4.76 2.19 -3.06
N ILE A 76 4.49 1.41 -4.11
CA ILE A 76 3.16 0.91 -4.48
C ILE A 76 3.09 -0.56 -4.09
N ILE A 77 2.16 -0.88 -3.21
CA ILE A 77 1.92 -2.22 -2.71
C ILE A 77 0.61 -2.72 -3.31
N ASP A 78 0.66 -3.87 -3.95
CA ASP A 78 -0.50 -4.54 -4.52
C ASP A 78 -0.72 -5.88 -3.83
N LEU A 79 -1.92 -6.07 -3.28
CA LEU A 79 -2.42 -7.38 -2.87
C LEU A 79 -3.32 -7.92 -3.97
N VAL A 80 -2.86 -8.93 -4.71
CA VAL A 80 -3.60 -9.57 -5.81
C VAL A 80 -4.81 -10.31 -5.26
N VAL A 81 -6.00 -9.92 -5.70
CA VAL A 81 -7.28 -10.53 -5.32
C VAL A 81 -7.67 -11.61 -6.32
N SER A 82 -7.58 -11.30 -7.61
CA SER A 82 -7.88 -12.23 -8.69
C SER A 82 -7.00 -11.95 -9.91
N ARG A 83 -6.82 -12.97 -10.75
CA ARG A 83 -6.21 -12.84 -12.08
C ARG A 83 -7.32 -12.80 -13.11
N THR A 84 -7.17 -11.97 -14.14
CA THR A 84 -8.14 -11.85 -15.22
C THR A 84 -7.64 -12.62 -16.44
N ASP A 85 -6.75 -12.01 -17.22
CA ASP A 85 -6.15 -12.60 -18.42
C ASP A 85 -4.68 -12.17 -18.57
N GLY A 86 -3.84 -13.10 -19.04
CA GLY A 86 -2.41 -12.87 -19.23
C GLY A 86 -1.70 -12.28 -18.00
N ALA A 87 -1.09 -11.10 -18.19
CA ALA A 87 -0.37 -10.37 -17.15
C ALA A 87 -1.28 -9.52 -16.25
N LYS A 88 -2.59 -9.41 -16.55
CA LYS A 88 -3.52 -8.54 -15.82
C LYS A 88 -4.05 -9.18 -14.55
N TYR A 89 -4.25 -8.35 -13.53
CA TYR A 89 -4.80 -8.78 -12.25
C TYR A 89 -5.58 -7.66 -11.56
N ILE A 90 -6.54 -8.03 -10.73
CA ILE A 90 -7.22 -7.10 -9.84
C ILE A 90 -6.49 -7.09 -8.49
N SER A 91 -6.10 -5.92 -8.01
CA SER A 91 -5.42 -5.77 -6.71
C SER A 91 -6.11 -4.78 -5.78
N LYS A 92 -5.99 -5.05 -4.47
CA LYS A 92 -6.12 -3.99 -3.46
C LYS A 92 -4.78 -3.24 -3.40
N ARG A 93 -4.78 -2.00 -3.88
CA ARG A 93 -3.57 -1.17 -3.94
C ARG A 93 -3.44 -0.24 -2.73
N ILE A 94 -2.21 -0.06 -2.29
CA ILE A 94 -1.80 0.90 -1.27
C ILE A 94 -0.57 1.64 -1.80
N MET A 95 -0.52 2.95 -1.63
CA MET A 95 0.67 3.75 -1.85
C MET A 95 1.16 4.31 -0.51
N VAL A 96 2.45 4.16 -0.24
CA VAL A 96 3.10 4.80 0.89
C VAL A 96 3.34 6.27 0.53
N PHE A 97 2.43 7.15 0.92
CA PHE A 97 2.48 8.54 0.48
C PHE A 97 3.49 9.38 1.26
N LYS A 98 3.50 9.24 2.59
CA LYS A 98 4.42 9.96 3.47
C LYS A 98 4.72 9.15 4.72
N ILE A 99 5.98 9.11 5.11
CA ILE A 99 6.53 8.66 6.37
C ILE A 99 7.03 9.91 7.09
N PHE A 100 6.60 10.10 8.32
CA PHE A 100 7.00 11.27 9.09
C PHE A 100 8.21 10.92 9.95
N ASP A 101 9.16 11.84 10.02
CA ASP A 101 10.41 11.66 10.79
C ASP A 101 10.14 11.64 12.31
N GLU A 102 9.07 12.32 12.73
CA GLU A 102 8.64 12.35 14.12
C GLU A 102 8.05 11.01 14.56
N LYS A 103 8.70 10.42 15.56
CA LYS A 103 8.17 9.25 16.26
C LYS A 103 7.28 9.70 17.41
N SER A 104 6.15 9.02 17.57
CA SER A 104 5.31 9.15 18.76
C SER A 104 6.08 8.75 20.04
N LEU A 105 5.53 9.12 21.20
CA LEU A 105 6.04 8.76 22.52
C LEU A 105 6.27 7.24 22.71
N LYS A 106 5.56 6.39 21.96
CA LYS A 106 5.71 4.93 21.96
C LYS A 106 6.69 4.40 20.89
N ASN A 107 7.57 5.27 20.38
CA ASN A 107 8.54 4.98 19.31
C ASN A 107 7.91 4.49 17.99
N LYS A 108 6.59 4.70 17.80
CA LYS A 108 5.89 4.37 16.55
C LYS A 108 6.05 5.50 15.54
N VAL A 109 6.25 5.11 14.29
CA VAL A 109 6.38 5.99 13.13
C VAL A 109 4.99 6.37 12.63
N LYS A 110 4.72 7.67 12.48
CA LYS A 110 3.51 8.16 11.82
C LYS A 110 3.66 7.95 10.32
N ILE A 111 2.60 7.50 9.66
CA ILE A 111 2.59 7.23 8.22
C ILE A 111 1.23 7.63 7.61
N CYS A 112 1.28 8.17 6.40
CA CYS A 112 0.14 8.46 5.54
C CYS A 112 0.14 7.50 4.36
N LEU A 113 -0.95 6.76 4.19
CA LEU A 113 -1.18 5.82 3.10
C LEU A 113 -2.34 6.31 2.24
N ILE A 114 -2.23 6.11 0.93
CA ILE A 114 -3.37 6.18 0.01
C ILE A 114 -3.79 4.75 -0.28
N ALA A 115 -5.02 4.39 0.08
CA ALA A 115 -5.56 3.07 -0.20
C ALA A 115 -6.78 3.18 -1.12
N TRP A 116 -6.81 2.40 -2.19
CA TRP A 116 -7.94 2.39 -3.10
C TRP A 116 -9.12 1.62 -2.50
N ARG A 117 -10.33 2.16 -2.66
CA ARG A 117 -11.54 1.58 -2.05
C ARG A 117 -11.99 0.31 -2.77
N GLN A 118 -11.67 0.20 -4.05
CA GLN A 118 -12.06 -0.91 -4.91
C GLN A 118 -10.80 -1.60 -5.44
N GLY A 119 -10.97 -2.84 -5.91
CA GLY A 119 -9.93 -3.52 -6.65
C GLY A 119 -9.59 -2.73 -7.93
N ILE A 120 -8.31 -2.55 -8.20
CA ILE A 120 -7.83 -1.87 -9.40
C ILE A 120 -7.32 -2.94 -10.36
N GLU A 121 -7.67 -2.82 -11.64
CA GLU A 121 -7.00 -3.61 -12.66
C GLU A 121 -5.58 -3.07 -12.85
N VAL A 122 -4.61 -3.98 -12.83
CA VAL A 122 -3.20 -3.69 -13.03
C VAL A 122 -2.72 -4.55 -14.18
N ASP A 123 -2.07 -3.91 -15.15
CA ASP A 123 -1.34 -4.63 -16.19
C ASP A 123 0.09 -4.90 -15.71
N GLY A 124 0.37 -6.17 -15.42
CA GLY A 124 1.69 -6.60 -14.94
C GLY A 124 2.82 -6.37 -15.93
N SER A 125 2.52 -6.17 -17.23
CA SER A 125 3.54 -5.86 -18.26
C SER A 125 4.09 -4.43 -18.16
N GLN A 126 3.41 -3.53 -17.45
CA GLN A 126 3.88 -2.15 -17.27
C GLN A 126 5.08 -2.02 -16.31
N TRP A 127 5.47 -3.13 -15.67
CA TRP A 127 6.56 -3.19 -14.70
C TRP A 127 7.75 -4.03 -15.17
N SER A 128 7.67 -4.66 -16.35
CA SER A 128 8.69 -5.53 -16.95
C SER A 128 9.52 -4.84 -18.01
#